data_AF-A0A6B1FW81-F1
#
_entry.id   AF-A0A6B1FW81-F1
#
_cell.length_a   1.000
_cell.length_b   1.000
_cell.length_c   1.000
_cell.angle_alpha   90.00
_cell.angle_beta   90.00
_cell.angle_gamma   90.00
#
_symmetry.space_group_name_H-M   'P 1'
#
loop_
_entity.id
_entity.type
_entity.pdbx_description
1 polymer ?
#
loop_
_entity_poly.entity_id
_entity_poly.type
_entity_poly.pdbx_seq_one_letter_code
_entity_poly.pdbx_strand_id
1 'polypeptide(L)' 'MAALIDHIASATGDTVNTLLDDGLPGKPDDPEHTCIGMMVENLRTLATTLGGDPSLMDGVEVGNVPDTE' A
#
# COMPACT_ATOMS: atom_id res chain seq x y z
N MET A 1 1.76 -12.69 14.19
CA MET A 1 2.54 -11.62 13.52
C MET A 1 2.69 -10.36 14.38
N ALA A 2 1.61 -9.74 14.88
CA ALA A 2 1.68 -8.45 15.59
C ALA A 2 2.75 -8.39 16.71
N ALA A 3 2.77 -9.36 17.62
CA ALA A 3 3.75 -9.41 18.71
C ALA A 3 5.23 -9.49 18.26
N LEU A 4 5.50 -10.01 17.04
CA LEU A 4 6.85 -10.07 16.49
C LEU A 4 7.27 -8.71 15.91
N ILE A 5 6.36 -8.03 15.22
CA ILE A 5 6.58 -6.69 14.65
C ILE A 5 6.87 -5.68 15.77
N ASP A 6 6.09 -5.72 16.85
CA ASP A 6 6.28 -4.86 18.01
C ASP A 6 7.64 -5.10 18.68
N HIS A 7 8.10 -6.36 18.72
CA HIS A 7 9.41 -6.70 19.26
C HIS A 7 10.54 -6.10 18.42
N ILE A 8 10.46 -6.20 17.09
CA ILE A 8 11.48 -5.65 16.18
C ILE A 8 11.53 -4.12 16.31
N ALA A 9 10.37 -3.45 16.29
CA ALA A 9 10.29 -2.00 16.46
C ALA A 9 10.93 -1.55 17.79
N SER A 10 10.60 -2.25 18.89
CA SER A 10 11.17 -1.96 20.21
C SER A 10 12.69 -2.20 20.29
N ALA A 11 13.18 -3.28 19.69
CA ALA A 11 14.59 -3.65 19.75
C ALA A 11 15.50 -2.78 18.87
N THR A 12 14.96 -2.25 17.77
CA THR A 12 15.72 -1.43 16.80
C THR A 12 15.54 0.07 17.04
N GLY A 13 14.39 0.47 17.60
CA GLY A 13 13.97 1.87 17.66
C GLY A 13 13.40 2.40 16.34
N ASP A 14 13.18 1.53 15.35
CA ASP A 14 12.69 1.90 14.03
C ASP A 14 11.16 1.73 13.90
N THR A 15 10.56 2.48 12.98
CA THR A 15 9.15 2.30 12.62
C THR A 15 8.99 1.12 11.69
N VAL A 16 8.10 0.20 12.03
CA VAL A 16 7.74 -0.96 11.19
C VAL A 16 6.33 -0.76 10.66
N ASN A 17 6.15 -0.98 9.36
CA ASN A 17 4.85 -0.91 8.71
C ASN A 17 4.65 -2.12 7.78
N THR A 18 3.41 -2.39 7.39
CA THR A 18 3.06 -3.54 6.54
C THR A 18 2.79 -3.08 5.12
N LEU A 19 3.31 -3.83 4.15
CA LEU A 19 2.96 -3.69 2.74
C LEU A 19 2.07 -4.85 2.33
N LEU A 20 1.23 -4.61 1.33
CA LEU A 20 0.36 -5.60 0.71
C LEU A 20 1.16 -6.39 -0.34
N ASP A 21 1.08 -7.72 -0.27
CA ASP A 21 1.70 -8.64 -1.24
C ASP A 21 0.65 -9.34 -2.12
N ASP A 22 -0.34 -10.00 -1.50
CA ASP A 22 -1.44 -10.69 -2.20
C ASP A 22 -2.82 -10.07 -1.87
N GLY A 23 -2.86 -9.12 -0.95
CA GLY A 23 -4.09 -8.46 -0.49
C GLY A 23 -4.38 -7.23 -1.34
N LEU A 24 -5.19 -7.37 -2.38
CA LEU A 24 -5.59 -6.21 -3.16
C LEU A 24 -6.47 -5.25 -2.32
N PRO A 25 -6.29 -3.93 -2.46
CA PRO A 25 -7.13 -2.95 -1.78
C PRO A 25 -8.61 -3.09 -2.14
N GLY A 26 -9.49 -2.59 -1.27
CA GLY A 26 -10.94 -2.66 -1.50
C GLY A 26 -11.49 -4.08 -1.53
N LYS A 27 -12.68 -4.23 -2.11
CA LYS A 27 -13.36 -5.50 -2.36
C LYS A 27 -13.25 -5.89 -3.83
N PRO A 28 -13.52 -7.16 -4.18
CA PRO A 28 -13.69 -7.54 -5.58
C PRO A 28 -14.64 -6.57 -6.30
N ASP A 29 -14.26 -6.19 -7.53
CA ASP A 29 -14.92 -5.21 -8.40
C ASP A 29 -14.73 -3.73 -8.02
N ASP A 30 -14.13 -3.41 -6.87
CA ASP A 30 -13.75 -2.02 -6.58
C ASP A 30 -12.61 -1.57 -7.52
N PRO A 31 -12.60 -0.30 -7.99
CA PRO A 31 -11.58 0.18 -8.93
C PRO A 31 -10.13 0.03 -8.44
N GLU A 32 -9.93 0.09 -7.12
CA GLU A 32 -8.63 -0.11 -6.48
C GLU A 32 -8.23 -1.56 -6.28
N HIS A 33 -9.12 -2.53 -6.53
CA HIS A 33 -8.87 -3.97 -6.39
C HIS A 33 -8.03 -4.50 -7.56
N THR A 34 -6.89 -3.88 -7.77
CA THR A 34 -5.95 -4.14 -8.85
C THR A 34 -4.52 -4.18 -8.32
N CYS A 35 -3.63 -4.82 -9.08
CA CYS A 35 -2.20 -4.82 -8.75
C CYS A 35 -1.63 -3.38 -8.66
N ILE A 36 -2.08 -2.46 -9.52
CA ILE A 36 -1.65 -1.05 -9.46
C ILE A 36 -2.20 -0.35 -8.21
N GLY A 37 -3.45 -0.64 -7.83
CA GLY A 37 -4.02 -0.15 -6.57
C GLY A 37 -3.18 -0.58 -5.36
N MET A 38 -2.75 -1.85 -5.33
CA MET A 38 -1.85 -2.36 -4.30
C MET A 38 -0.49 -1.62 -4.27
N MET A 39 0.11 -1.39 -5.44
CA MET A 39 1.39 -0.65 -5.53
C MET A 39 1.25 0.80 -5.08
N VAL A 40 0.15 1.47 -5.41
CA VAL A 40 -0.16 2.83 -4.94
C VAL A 40 -0.29 2.88 -3.43
N GLU A 41 -1.02 1.94 -2.83
CA GLU A 41 -1.17 1.85 -1.37
C GLU A 41 0.17 1.59 -0.67
N ASN A 42 1.00 0.72 -1.24
CA ASN A 42 2.34 0.45 -0.72
C ASN A 42 3.24 1.69 -0.79
N LEU A 43 3.19 2.46 -1.89
CA LEU A 43 3.97 3.69 -2.03
C LEU A 43 3.48 4.80 -1.08
N ARG A 44 2.17 4.93 -0.87
CA ARG A 44 1.62 5.84 0.16
C ARG A 44 2.10 5.48 1.55
N THR A 45 2.11 4.18 1.87
CA THR A 45 2.60 3.65 3.14
C THR A 45 4.07 3.96 3.35
N LEU A 46 4.92 3.68 2.34
CA LEU A 46 6.35 3.99 2.38
C LEU A 46 6.61 5.49 2.51
N ALA A 47 5.94 6.31 1.70
CA ALA A 47 6.09 7.77 1.76
C ALA A 47 5.75 8.30 3.15
N THR A 48 4.63 7.86 3.72
CA THR A 48 4.21 8.26 5.08
C THR A 48 5.22 7.82 6.14
N THR A 49 5.68 6.58 6.08
CA THR A 49 6.60 6.02 7.09
C THR A 49 8.01 6.63 7.02
N LEU A 50 8.50 6.95 5.82
CA LEU A 50 9.83 7.52 5.61
C LEU A 50 9.87 9.06 5.67
N GLY A 51 8.73 9.71 5.93
CA GLY A 51 8.63 11.17 6.03
C GLY A 51 8.55 11.91 4.69
N GLY A 52 8.18 11.22 3.61
CA GLY A 52 7.84 11.80 2.31
C GLY A 52 6.37 12.23 2.20
N ASP A 53 5.97 12.61 0.98
CA ASP A 53 4.61 13.06 0.67
C ASP A 53 3.81 11.98 -0.09
N PRO A 54 2.78 11.37 0.53
CA PRO A 54 1.97 10.34 -0.12
C PRO A 54 1.01 10.89 -1.19
N SER A 55 0.73 12.20 -1.20
CA SER A 55 -0.22 12.81 -2.15
C SER A 55 0.26 12.75 -3.60
N LEU A 56 1.54 12.50 -3.83
CA LEU A 56 2.10 12.26 -5.17
C LEU A 56 1.43 11.08 -5.89
N MET A 57 0.82 10.15 -5.15
CA MET A 57 0.11 9.01 -5.72
C MET A 57 -1.36 9.32 -6.09
N ASP A 58 -1.91 10.47 -5.72
CA ASP A 58 -3.33 10.79 -5.93
C ASP A 58 -3.71 10.94 -7.41
N GLY A 59 -2.72 11.23 -8.27
CA GLY A 59 -2.91 11.33 -9.71
C GLY A 59 -2.80 10.00 -10.47
N VAL A 60 -2.56 8.88 -9.78
CA VAL A 60 -2.40 7.57 -10.41
C VAL A 60 -3.76 6.90 -10.57
N GLU A 61 -4.17 6.66 -11.82
CA GLU A 61 -5.35 5.84 -12.11
C GLU A 61 -5.04 4.37 -11.88
N VAL A 62 -5.78 3.75 -10.96
CA VAL A 62 -5.56 2.35 -10.53
C VAL A 62 -6.53 1.35 -11.15
N GLY A 63 -7.61 1.86 -11.77
CA GLY A 63 -8.67 1.04 -12.35
C GLY A 63 -8.20 0.25 -13.57
N ASN A 64 -8.87 -0.88 -13.81
CA ASN A 64 -8.65 -1.64 -15.04
C ASN A 64 -9.07 -0.81 -16.26
N VAL A 65 -8.30 -0.91 -17.34
CA VAL A 65 -8.68 -0.33 -18.63
C VAL A 65 -9.78 -1.21 -19.22
N PRO A 66 -10.96 -0.66 -19.55
CA PRO A 66 -12.02 -1.43 -20.18
C PRO A 66 -11.60 -1.86 -21.59
N ASP A 67 -11.88 -3.13 -21.94
CA ASP A 67 -11.73 -3.59 -23.31
C ASP A 67 -12.69 -2.81 -24.23
N THR A 68 -12.19 -2.38 -25.39
CA THR A 68 -12.94 -1.58 -26.38
C THR A 68 -13.30 -2.36 -27.65
N GLU A 69 -13.26 -3.68 -27.59
CA GLU A 69 -13.63 -4.59 -28.69
C GLU A 69 -15.15 -4.72 -28.89
#